data_AF-A0A955KRE8-F1
#
_entry.id   AF-A0A955KRE8-F1
#
_cell.length_a   1.000
_cell.length_b   1.000
_cell.length_c   1.000
_cell.angle_alpha   90.00
_cell.angle_beta   90.00
_cell.angle_gamma   90.00
#
_symmetry.space_group_name_H-M   'P 1'
#
loop_
_entity.id
_entity.type
_entity.pdbx_description
1 polymer ?
#
loop_
_entity_poly.entity_id
_entity_poly.type
_entity_poly.pdbx_seq_one_letter_code
_entity_poly.pdbx_strand_id
1 'polypeptide(L)'
;MKTTPYRKDLKEKPRRLCNNSTPSEIILWNHIKQRKIAGLDFNRQKPVDIYIIDFFNTAYKLGIEIDGEYHNHTQDYDLKREQRLASLGITLFRTTEKEVATNTQGVLLQLTKWCQDQIAKHPIRQLTDAPLAKRGGEKILVDGKKTILLEKPGEYHVSLVHPNSEVTILGAFHTKKSESLSVDLTIHHKAPRTKANTVLKGVAEDTSSIRFFGKIIIDPECGQSNSFLTERILLLSDSARAEAIPELEILTDDVKCSHAASVTSIPEEHVFYLMSRGLSKHQAERLVVDGFLELGE
;
A
#
# COMPACT_ATOMS: atom_id res chain seq x y z
N MET A 1 -4.02 -1.21 -8.45
CA MET A 1 -3.05 -2.29 -8.75
C MET A 1 -3.84 -3.39 -9.43
N LYS A 2 -3.59 -3.76 -10.70
CA LYS A 2 -4.14 -5.02 -11.19
C LYS A 2 -3.68 -6.08 -10.22
N THR A 3 -4.63 -6.67 -9.49
CA THR A 3 -4.37 -7.90 -8.74
C THR A 3 -3.64 -8.81 -9.70
N THR A 4 -2.43 -9.26 -9.35
CA THR A 4 -1.70 -10.22 -10.18
C THR A 4 -2.70 -11.30 -10.57
N PRO A 5 -3.03 -11.44 -11.87
CA PRO A 5 -4.20 -12.22 -12.29
C PRO A 5 -4.03 -13.61 -11.72
N TYR A 6 -5.04 -14.14 -11.02
CA TYR A 6 -4.95 -15.46 -10.41
C TYR A 6 -6.23 -16.26 -10.65
N ARG A 7 -6.10 -17.58 -10.72
CA ARG A 7 -7.22 -18.50 -10.94
C ARG A 7 -8.18 -18.43 -9.75
N LYS A 8 -9.45 -18.10 -9.97
CA LYS A 8 -10.43 -17.77 -8.90
C LYS A 8 -10.67 -18.91 -7.90
N ASP A 9 -10.47 -20.16 -8.31
CA ASP A 9 -10.54 -21.36 -7.46
C ASP A 9 -9.40 -21.45 -6.42
N LEU A 10 -8.31 -20.70 -6.59
CA LEU A 10 -7.25 -20.60 -5.60
C LEU A 10 -7.62 -19.71 -4.40
N LYS A 11 -8.82 -19.12 -4.33
CA LYS A 11 -9.16 -18.13 -3.28
C LYS A 11 -9.14 -18.69 -1.85
N GLU A 12 -9.46 -19.96 -1.64
CA GLU A 12 -9.47 -20.58 -0.31
C GLU A 12 -8.12 -21.18 0.11
N LYS A 13 -7.30 -21.60 -0.85
CA LYS A 13 -6.06 -22.32 -0.62
C LYS A 13 -5.01 -21.52 0.17
N PRO A 14 -4.79 -20.20 -0.08
CA PRO A 14 -3.93 -19.32 0.70
C PRO A 14 -4.27 -19.26 2.18
N ARG A 15 -5.56 -19.13 2.52
CA ARG A 15 -5.98 -19.05 3.92
C ARG A 15 -5.64 -20.34 4.67
N ARG A 16 -5.83 -21.49 4.03
CA ARG A 16 -5.45 -22.79 4.59
C ARG A 16 -3.93 -22.91 4.75
N LEU A 17 -3.16 -22.49 3.75
CA LEU A 17 -1.68 -22.51 3.80
C LEU A 17 -1.13 -21.55 4.87
N CYS A 18 -1.71 -20.36 5.03
CA CYS A 18 -1.33 -19.48 6.14
C CYS A 18 -1.59 -20.13 7.51
N ASN A 19 -2.68 -20.87 7.68
CA ASN A 19 -2.99 -21.52 8.95
C ASN A 19 -2.13 -22.77 9.21
N ASN A 20 -1.56 -23.36 8.17
CA ASN A 20 -0.76 -24.59 8.21
C ASN A 20 0.69 -24.35 7.74
N SER A 21 1.25 -23.18 8.06
CA SER A 21 2.61 -22.81 7.64
C SER A 21 3.68 -23.73 8.25
N THR A 22 4.75 -23.99 7.50
CA THR A 22 5.90 -24.73 8.01
C THR A 22 6.66 -23.93 9.09
N PRO A 23 7.45 -24.57 9.97
CA PRO A 23 8.27 -23.84 10.94
C PRO A 23 9.17 -22.80 10.28
N SER A 24 9.79 -23.13 9.14
CA SER A 24 10.65 -22.21 8.39
C SER A 24 9.88 -21.04 7.78
N GLU A 25 8.65 -21.25 7.28
CA GLU A 25 7.78 -20.15 6.86
C GLU A 25 7.46 -19.20 8.02
N ILE A 26 7.17 -19.73 9.22
CA ILE A 26 6.87 -18.93 10.41
C ILE A 26 8.10 -18.11 10.84
N ILE A 27 9.27 -18.74 10.87
CA ILE A 27 10.56 -18.10 11.18
C ILE A 27 10.79 -16.94 10.21
N LEU A 28 10.79 -17.22 8.90
CA LEU A 28 11.05 -16.20 7.89
C LEU A 28 10.01 -15.09 7.93
N TRP A 29 8.72 -15.41 8.08
CA TRP A 29 7.65 -14.43 8.18
C TRP A 29 7.87 -13.40 9.29
N ASN A 30 8.32 -13.84 10.48
CA ASN A 30 8.56 -12.94 11.60
C ASN A 30 9.69 -11.92 11.35
N HIS A 31 10.62 -12.26 10.46
CA HIS A 31 11.73 -11.42 10.05
C HIS A 31 11.43 -10.52 8.85
N ILE A 32 10.46 -10.87 8.00
CA ILE A 32 10.17 -10.09 6.79
C ILE A 32 8.88 -9.25 6.87
N LYS A 33 7.94 -9.59 7.77
CA LYS A 33 6.71 -8.81 7.98
C LYS A 33 7.01 -7.40 8.47
N GLN A 34 6.05 -6.47 8.32
CA GLN A 34 6.17 -5.09 8.81
C GLN A 34 7.39 -4.36 8.24
N ARG A 35 7.69 -4.58 6.95
CA ARG A 35 8.74 -3.84 6.21
C ARG A 35 10.17 -3.99 6.74
N LYS A 36 10.44 -5.07 7.49
CA LYS A 36 11.74 -5.30 8.14
C LYS A 36 12.89 -5.61 7.17
N ILE A 37 12.59 -6.08 5.94
CA ILE A 37 13.60 -6.36 4.91
C ILE A 37 13.49 -5.33 3.79
N ALA A 38 14.56 -4.55 3.62
CA ALA A 38 14.68 -3.52 2.57
C ALA A 38 13.50 -2.54 2.46
N GLY A 39 12.74 -2.34 3.55
CA GLY A 39 11.54 -1.49 3.58
C GLY A 39 10.31 -2.08 2.86
N LEU A 40 10.38 -3.34 2.40
CA LEU A 40 9.35 -3.96 1.57
C LEU A 40 8.29 -4.68 2.41
N ASP A 41 7.01 -4.47 2.06
CA ASP A 41 5.91 -5.22 2.64
C ASP A 41 5.60 -6.48 1.81
N PHE A 42 5.58 -7.64 2.46
CA PHE A 42 5.35 -8.93 1.83
C PHE A 42 3.99 -9.49 2.23
N ASN A 43 3.24 -10.04 1.28
CA ASN A 43 2.04 -10.82 1.54
C ASN A 43 2.41 -12.30 1.64
N ARG A 44 1.88 -13.00 2.65
CA ARG A 44 2.08 -14.45 2.80
C ARG A 44 1.12 -15.23 1.90
N GLN A 45 1.60 -16.30 1.28
CA GLN A 45 0.86 -17.27 0.46
C GLN A 45 0.03 -16.60 -0.65
N LYS A 46 0.66 -15.79 -1.50
CA LYS A 46 -0.02 -14.99 -2.52
C LYS A 46 -0.36 -15.82 -3.77
N PRO A 47 -1.64 -15.90 -4.18
CA PRO A 47 -1.99 -16.42 -5.50
C PRO A 47 -1.48 -15.52 -6.61
N VAL A 48 -0.83 -16.12 -7.58
CA VAL A 48 -0.34 -15.48 -8.80
C VAL A 48 -0.49 -16.44 -9.97
N ASP A 49 -1.28 -16.05 -10.96
CA ASP A 49 -1.69 -16.88 -12.09
C ASP A 49 -2.32 -18.19 -11.61
N ILE A 50 -1.70 -19.33 -11.92
CA ILE A 50 -2.12 -20.64 -11.43
C ILE A 50 -1.30 -21.13 -10.23
N TYR A 51 -0.40 -20.28 -9.71
CA TYR A 51 0.57 -20.63 -8.67
C TYR A 51 0.26 -19.91 -7.35
N ILE A 52 0.86 -20.40 -6.28
CA ILE A 52 0.94 -19.72 -4.99
C ILE A 52 2.42 -19.51 -4.68
N ILE A 53 2.76 -18.31 -4.22
CA ILE A 53 4.11 -17.91 -3.82
C ILE A 53 4.10 -17.67 -2.30
N ASP A 54 5.06 -18.25 -1.56
CA ASP A 54 5.05 -18.24 -0.09
C ASP A 54 5.08 -16.84 0.49
N PHE A 55 5.91 -15.95 -0.07
CA PHE A 55 5.88 -14.52 0.25
C PHE A 55 6.03 -13.68 -1.01
N PHE A 56 5.19 -12.66 -1.15
CA PHE A 56 5.16 -11.84 -2.36
C PHE A 56 5.07 -10.35 -2.06
N ASN A 57 6.01 -9.58 -2.58
CA ASN A 57 5.93 -8.13 -2.63
C ASN A 57 5.30 -7.72 -3.97
N THR A 58 4.14 -7.08 -3.90
CA THR A 58 3.39 -6.74 -5.11
C THR A 58 4.00 -5.55 -5.85
N ALA A 59 4.63 -4.61 -5.15
CA ALA A 59 5.17 -3.38 -5.75
C ALA A 59 6.30 -3.67 -6.75
N TYR A 60 7.30 -4.44 -6.31
CA TYR A 60 8.46 -4.85 -7.11
C TYR A 60 8.29 -6.21 -7.78
N LYS A 61 7.13 -6.86 -7.60
CA LYS A 61 6.85 -8.22 -8.10
C LYS A 61 7.91 -9.24 -7.67
N LEU A 62 8.33 -9.18 -6.41
CA LEU A 62 9.34 -10.09 -5.85
C LEU A 62 8.66 -11.23 -5.11
N GLY A 63 8.97 -12.46 -5.49
CA GLY A 63 8.54 -13.67 -4.78
C GLY A 63 9.67 -14.29 -3.99
N ILE A 64 9.35 -14.84 -2.81
CA ILE A 64 10.24 -15.67 -1.99
C ILE A 64 9.60 -17.05 -1.88
N GLU A 65 10.36 -18.09 -2.14
CA GLU A 65 9.94 -19.48 -2.03
C GLU A 65 10.84 -20.24 -1.06
N ILE A 66 10.24 -21.00 -0.17
CA ILE A 66 10.94 -21.92 0.71
C ILE A 66 10.74 -23.33 0.14
N ASP A 67 11.75 -23.82 -0.55
CA ASP A 67 11.73 -25.17 -1.11
C ASP A 67 11.91 -26.20 0.02
N GLY A 68 10.92 -27.07 0.20
CA GLY A 68 11.05 -28.27 1.02
C GLY A 68 11.84 -29.35 0.28
N GLU A 69 12.55 -30.23 1.00
CA GLU A 69 13.38 -31.32 0.42
C GLU A 69 12.58 -32.40 -0.35
N TYR A 70 11.30 -32.18 -0.66
CA TYR A 70 10.47 -33.10 -1.42
C TYR A 70 9.50 -32.35 -2.32
N HIS A 71 9.78 -32.31 -3.62
CA HIS A 71 8.70 -32.33 -4.61
C HIS A 71 9.10 -33.10 -5.88
N ASN A 72 8.30 -34.14 -6.15
CA ASN A 72 8.25 -34.97 -7.36
C ASN A 72 7.79 -34.15 -8.59
N HIS A 73 8.43 -33.03 -8.88
CA HIS A 73 8.16 -32.25 -10.08
C HIS A 73 9.19 -32.59 -11.15
N THR A 74 8.70 -32.83 -12.37
CA THR A 74 9.58 -32.95 -13.53
C THR A 74 10.25 -31.61 -13.79
N GLN A 75 11.52 -31.61 -14.17
CA GLN A 75 12.29 -30.41 -14.52
C GLN A 75 11.55 -29.49 -15.51
N ASP A 76 10.73 -30.09 -16.39
CA ASP A 76 9.89 -29.38 -17.36
C ASP A 76 8.76 -28.54 -16.71
N TYR A 77 8.20 -28.98 -15.58
CA TYR A 77 7.17 -28.21 -14.86
C TYR A 77 7.77 -26.98 -14.17
N ASP A 78 8.91 -27.15 -13.49
CA ASP A 78 9.57 -26.05 -12.80
C ASP A 78 10.08 -24.99 -13.79
N LEU A 79 10.61 -25.43 -14.93
CA LEU A 79 11.04 -24.53 -16.01
C LEU A 79 9.85 -23.74 -16.58
N LYS A 80 8.71 -24.39 -16.85
CA LYS A 80 7.49 -23.71 -17.33
C LYS A 80 6.94 -22.73 -16.31
N ARG A 81 6.97 -23.10 -15.02
CA ARG A 81 6.55 -22.24 -13.92
C ARG A 81 7.41 -20.99 -13.84
N GLU A 82 8.72 -21.15 -13.91
CA GLU A 82 9.66 -20.05 -13.86
C GLU A 82 9.53 -19.11 -15.07
N GLN A 83 9.46 -19.67 -16.29
CA GLN A 83 9.22 -18.90 -17.51
C GLN A 83 7.90 -18.12 -17.43
N ARG A 84 6.83 -18.74 -16.91
CA ARG A 84 5.53 -18.09 -16.78
C ARG A 84 5.57 -16.95 -15.78
N LEU A 85 6.13 -17.16 -14.60
CA LEU A 85 6.26 -16.10 -13.59
C LEU A 85 7.15 -14.96 -14.10
N ALA A 86 8.26 -15.27 -14.76
CA ALA A 86 9.12 -14.27 -15.40
C ALA A 86 8.38 -13.46 -16.47
N SER A 87 7.51 -14.08 -17.28
CA SER A 87 6.69 -13.38 -18.29
C SER A 87 5.70 -12.38 -17.67
N LEU A 88 5.33 -12.57 -16.40
CA LEU A 88 4.51 -11.64 -15.62
C LEU A 88 5.35 -10.53 -14.94
N GLY A 89 6.67 -10.55 -15.14
CA GLY A 89 7.63 -9.64 -14.55
C GLY A 89 7.95 -9.96 -13.10
N ILE A 90 7.84 -11.23 -12.69
CA ILE A 90 8.11 -11.68 -11.32
C ILE A 90 9.52 -12.25 -11.22
N THR A 91 10.24 -11.82 -10.20
CA THR A 91 11.58 -12.34 -9.87
C THR A 91 11.49 -13.14 -8.57
N LEU A 92 12.06 -14.34 -8.56
CA LEU A 92 12.02 -15.24 -7.41
C LEU A 92 13.36 -15.28 -6.66
N PHE A 93 13.28 -15.30 -5.33
CA PHE A 93 14.36 -15.70 -4.43
C PHE A 93 13.97 -17.06 -3.84
N ARG A 94 14.83 -18.08 -4.01
CA ARG A 94 14.60 -19.43 -3.46
C ARG A 94 15.60 -19.71 -2.35
N THR A 95 15.12 -20.30 -1.26
CA THR A 95 15.93 -20.84 -0.17
C THR A 95 15.34 -22.16 0.28
N THR A 96 16.13 -23.01 0.93
CA THR A 96 15.65 -24.31 1.39
C THR A 96 15.13 -24.25 2.82
N GLU A 97 14.22 -25.16 3.16
CA GLU A 97 13.71 -25.29 4.53
C GLU A 97 14.85 -25.48 5.56
N LYS A 98 15.87 -26.27 5.18
CA LYS A 98 17.07 -26.52 5.98
C LYS A 98 17.90 -25.26 6.20
N GLU A 99 18.08 -24.43 5.17
CA GLU A 99 18.88 -23.21 5.27
C GLU A 99 18.20 -22.16 6.16
N VAL A 100 16.88 -22.01 6.05
CA VAL A 100 16.11 -21.13 6.95
C VAL A 100 16.20 -21.60 8.41
N ALA A 101 16.13 -22.91 8.65
CA ALA A 101 16.17 -23.47 9.99
C ALA A 101 17.56 -23.41 10.65
N THR A 102 18.64 -23.58 9.86
CA THR A 102 20.01 -23.70 10.40
C THR A 102 20.85 -22.44 10.26
N ASN A 103 20.54 -21.57 9.30
CA ASN A 103 21.29 -20.37 8.98
C ASN A 103 20.37 -19.18 8.64
N THR A 104 19.39 -18.91 9.50
CA THR A 104 18.41 -17.84 9.29
C THR A 104 19.09 -16.50 9.01
N GLN A 105 20.14 -16.13 9.75
CA GLN A 105 20.85 -14.86 9.54
C GLN A 105 21.50 -14.78 8.15
N GLY A 106 22.11 -15.85 7.66
CA GLY A 106 22.69 -15.91 6.32
C GLY A 106 21.63 -15.73 5.24
N VAL A 107 20.47 -16.39 5.38
CA VAL A 107 19.33 -16.22 4.47
C VAL A 107 18.85 -14.77 4.46
N LEU A 108 18.70 -14.15 5.64
CA LEU A 108 18.25 -12.75 5.75
C LEU A 108 19.23 -11.77 5.11
N LEU A 109 20.55 -12.00 5.24
CA LEU A 109 21.56 -11.17 4.61
C LEU A 109 21.50 -11.27 3.07
N GLN A 110 21.42 -12.50 2.56
CA GLN A 110 21.29 -12.74 1.11
C GLN A 110 20.00 -12.16 0.55
N LEU A 111 18.87 -12.38 1.24
CA LEU A 111 17.56 -11.86 0.86
C LEU A 111 17.54 -10.33 0.87
N THR A 112 18.12 -9.70 1.90
CA THR A 112 18.20 -8.24 2.00
C THR A 112 19.00 -7.67 0.83
N LYS A 113 20.19 -8.22 0.57
CA LYS A 113 21.04 -7.81 -0.55
C LYS A 113 20.33 -8.01 -1.89
N TRP A 114 19.71 -9.16 -2.10
CA TRP A 114 18.95 -9.45 -3.31
C TRP A 114 17.79 -8.45 -3.50
N CYS A 115 17.01 -8.15 -2.45
CA CYS A 115 15.96 -7.15 -2.52
C CYS A 115 16.52 -5.77 -2.90
N GLN A 116 17.61 -5.34 -2.27
CA GLN A 116 18.28 -4.07 -2.57
C GLN A 116 18.77 -4.02 -4.03
N ASP A 117 19.34 -5.10 -4.55
CA ASP A 117 19.78 -5.18 -5.95
C ASP A 117 18.58 -5.10 -6.92
N GLN A 118 17.47 -5.75 -6.61
CA GLN A 118 16.24 -5.67 -7.42
C GLN A 118 15.65 -4.27 -7.40
N ILE A 119 15.62 -3.64 -6.22
CA ILE A 119 15.22 -2.24 -6.04
C ILE A 119 16.13 -1.33 -6.86
N ALA A 120 17.45 -1.52 -6.83
CA ALA A 120 18.40 -0.68 -7.56
C ALA A 120 18.29 -0.83 -9.09
N LYS A 121 17.98 -2.04 -9.59
CA LYS A 121 17.78 -2.32 -11.02
C LYS A 121 16.47 -1.74 -11.56
N HIS A 122 15.43 -1.82 -10.75
CA HIS A 122 14.12 -1.29 -11.07
C HIS A 122 13.68 -0.39 -9.93
N PRO A 123 14.31 0.80 -9.79
CA PRO A 123 13.95 1.71 -8.73
C PRO A 123 12.52 2.12 -8.98
N ILE A 124 11.60 1.45 -8.29
CA ILE A 124 10.41 2.12 -7.87
C ILE A 124 10.98 3.23 -7.02
N ARG A 125 10.62 4.45 -7.36
CA ARG A 125 10.79 5.55 -6.43
C ARG A 125 10.04 5.09 -5.18
N GLN A 126 10.77 4.48 -4.25
CA GLN A 126 10.31 4.26 -2.90
C GLN A 126 9.92 5.68 -2.51
N LEU A 127 8.62 5.94 -2.40
CA LEU A 127 8.19 7.30 -2.07
C LEU A 127 8.68 7.69 -0.65
N THR A 128 9.36 6.76 0.03
CA THR A 128 10.19 6.88 1.24
C THR A 128 11.59 7.47 1.04
N ASP A 129 12.16 7.48 -0.18
CA ASP A 129 13.57 7.88 -0.43
C ASP A 129 13.73 9.26 -1.08
N ALA A 130 12.65 10.03 -1.25
CA ALA A 130 12.85 11.46 -1.25
C ALA A 130 13.39 11.81 0.14
N PRO A 131 14.53 12.53 0.28
CA PRO A 131 14.91 13.06 1.57
C PRO A 131 13.67 13.73 2.16
N LEU A 132 13.35 13.44 3.43
CA LEU A 132 12.61 14.35 4.29
C LEU A 132 13.33 15.69 4.19
N ALA A 133 13.01 16.45 3.14
CA ALA A 133 13.54 17.76 2.95
C ALA A 133 12.91 18.49 4.12
N LYS A 134 13.74 18.79 5.12
CA LYS A 134 13.48 19.76 6.19
C LYS A 134 13.14 21.12 5.55
N ARG A 135 11.98 21.21 4.91
CA ARG A 135 11.38 22.38 4.30
C ARG A 135 10.07 22.50 5.03
N GLY A 136 9.97 23.52 5.88
CA GLY A 136 8.87 23.68 6.83
C GLY A 136 7.51 23.40 6.17
N GLY A 137 6.96 22.21 6.46
CA GLY A 137 5.61 21.84 6.07
C GLY A 137 4.61 22.87 6.57
N GLU A 138 3.50 23.01 5.85
CA GLU A 138 2.47 23.98 6.20
C GLU A 138 1.88 23.61 7.57
N LYS A 139 2.05 24.50 8.54
CA LYS A 139 1.50 24.34 9.89
C LYS A 139 0.16 25.04 9.96
N ILE A 140 -0.89 24.29 10.21
CA ILE A 140 -2.25 24.79 10.29
C ILE A 140 -2.77 24.57 11.70
N LEU A 141 -3.03 25.66 12.41
CA LEU A 141 -3.74 25.62 13.67
C LEU A 141 -5.25 25.65 13.39
N VAL A 142 -5.99 24.77 14.06
CA VAL A 142 -7.45 24.71 14.00
C VAL A 142 -7.99 25.19 15.33
N ASP A 143 -8.82 26.22 15.24
CA ASP A 143 -9.68 26.70 16.31
C ASP A 143 -11.13 26.70 15.78
N GLY A 144 -12.06 26.22 16.59
CA GLY A 144 -13.46 26.03 16.17
C GLY A 144 -13.60 25.01 15.03
N LYS A 145 -14.51 25.27 14.10
CA LYS A 145 -14.82 24.38 12.97
C LYS A 145 -14.18 24.88 11.68
N LYS A 146 -13.40 24.03 11.01
CA LYS A 146 -12.68 24.39 9.78
C LYS A 146 -12.75 23.29 8.72
N THR A 147 -12.85 23.68 7.45
CA THR A 147 -12.62 22.79 6.31
C THR A 147 -11.33 23.22 5.61
N ILE A 148 -10.45 22.27 5.32
CA ILE A 148 -9.16 22.48 4.66
C ILE A 148 -9.17 21.67 3.35
N LEU A 149 -8.94 22.35 2.24
CA LEU A 149 -8.73 21.72 0.94
C LEU A 149 -7.23 21.70 0.63
N LEU A 150 -6.67 20.51 0.49
CA LEU A 150 -5.29 20.31 0.07
C LEU A 150 -5.22 20.33 -1.46
N GLU A 151 -5.00 21.52 -2.02
CA GLU A 151 -4.92 21.71 -3.49
C GLU A 151 -3.58 21.29 -4.08
N LYS A 152 -2.53 21.20 -3.24
CA LYS A 152 -1.16 20.92 -3.68
C LYS A 152 -0.55 19.78 -2.88
N PRO A 153 0.37 19.01 -3.47
CA PRO A 153 1.16 18.07 -2.72
C PRO A 153 2.15 18.77 -1.80
N GLY A 154 2.56 18.08 -0.75
CA GLY A 154 3.45 18.64 0.26
C GLY A 154 3.25 18.02 1.63
N GLU A 155 3.91 18.63 2.61
CA GLU A 155 3.86 18.25 4.01
C GLU A 155 2.95 19.20 4.77
N TYR A 156 1.98 18.66 5.51
CA TYR A 156 0.96 19.38 6.24
C TYR A 156 0.92 18.92 7.69
N HIS A 157 0.92 19.87 8.61
CA HIS A 157 0.81 19.63 10.05
C HIS A 157 -0.40 20.38 10.57
N VAL A 158 -1.50 19.66 10.77
CA VAL A 158 -2.76 20.21 11.26
C VAL A 158 -2.87 19.93 12.76
N SER A 159 -2.90 20.97 13.58
CA SER A 159 -3.00 20.83 15.04
C SER A 159 -4.33 21.39 15.56
N LEU A 160 -5.08 20.57 16.28
CA LEU A 160 -6.29 20.97 17.00
C LEU A 160 -5.88 21.32 18.43
N VAL A 161 -5.72 22.62 18.70
CA VAL A 161 -5.11 23.14 19.94
C VAL A 161 -6.13 23.64 20.96
N HIS A 162 -7.40 23.76 20.58
CA HIS A 162 -8.49 24.18 21.47
C HIS A 162 -9.55 23.08 21.63
N PRO A 163 -10.13 22.90 22.83
CA PRO A 163 -11.17 21.91 23.05
C PRO A 163 -12.37 22.11 22.13
N ASN A 164 -13.01 21.02 21.71
CA ASN A 164 -14.17 21.01 20.80
C ASN A 164 -13.88 21.51 19.37
N SER A 165 -12.61 21.70 18.99
CA SER A 165 -12.27 22.03 17.60
C SER A 165 -12.60 20.87 16.66
N GLU A 166 -13.08 21.19 15.46
CA GLU A 166 -13.45 20.23 14.43
C GLU A 166 -12.77 20.60 13.10
N VAL A 167 -12.14 19.63 12.45
CA VAL A 167 -11.55 19.82 11.12
C VAL A 167 -12.05 18.77 10.13
N THR A 168 -12.37 19.22 8.92
CA THR A 168 -12.52 18.35 7.75
C THR A 168 -11.40 18.66 6.77
N ILE A 169 -10.61 17.64 6.40
CA ILE A 169 -9.46 17.79 5.50
C ILE A 169 -9.74 16.98 4.24
N LEU A 170 -9.79 17.64 3.09
CA LEU A 170 -10.10 17.03 1.81
C LEU A 170 -8.95 17.25 0.85
N GLY A 171 -8.59 16.22 0.07
CA GLY A 171 -7.57 16.33 -0.97
C GLY A 171 -7.89 15.40 -2.13
N ALA A 172 -7.81 15.92 -3.35
CA ALA A 172 -8.02 15.17 -4.59
C ALA A 172 -6.84 15.44 -5.53
N PHE A 173 -6.15 14.38 -5.93
CA PHE A 173 -4.92 14.47 -6.72
C PHE A 173 -4.98 13.57 -7.93
N HIS A 174 -4.46 14.04 -9.06
CA HIS A 174 -4.36 13.27 -10.29
C HIS A 174 -2.96 13.46 -10.87
N THR A 175 -2.22 12.36 -11.08
CA THR A 175 -0.90 12.36 -11.70
C THR A 175 -0.93 11.62 -13.04
N LYS A 176 -0.19 12.12 -14.03
CA LYS A 176 -0.08 11.54 -15.37
C LYS A 176 1.37 11.41 -15.83
N LYS A 177 1.60 10.75 -16.96
CA LYS A 177 2.92 10.56 -17.58
C LYS A 177 3.93 9.98 -16.59
N SER A 178 4.97 10.73 -16.26
CA SER A 178 6.04 10.34 -15.33
C SER A 178 6.09 11.23 -14.09
N GLU A 179 4.96 11.86 -13.75
CA GLU A 179 4.81 12.69 -12.56
C GLU A 179 4.88 11.86 -11.28
N SER A 180 5.34 12.50 -10.20
CA SER A 180 5.42 11.89 -8.89
C SER A 180 4.90 12.88 -7.86
N LEU A 181 4.01 12.42 -6.99
CA LEU A 181 3.32 13.23 -6.01
C LEU A 181 3.39 12.59 -4.63
N SER A 182 3.61 13.39 -3.58
CA SER A 182 3.54 12.97 -2.18
C SER A 182 2.70 13.94 -1.37
N VAL A 183 1.84 13.41 -0.50
CA VAL A 183 1.15 14.16 0.55
C VAL A 183 1.49 13.52 1.87
N ASP A 184 2.08 14.30 2.75
CA ASP A 184 2.47 13.88 4.09
C ASP A 184 1.64 14.71 5.07
N LEU A 185 0.63 14.10 5.69
CA LEU A 185 -0.34 14.78 6.53
C LEU A 185 -0.25 14.26 7.97
N THR A 186 0.11 15.14 8.90
CA THR A 186 0.03 14.88 10.33
C THR A 186 -1.15 15.63 10.93
N ILE A 187 -2.04 14.89 11.60
CA ILE A 187 -3.19 15.41 12.34
C ILE A 187 -2.91 15.23 13.82
N HIS A 188 -2.69 16.33 14.54
CA HIS A 188 -2.31 16.31 15.95
C HIS A 188 -3.42 16.89 16.82
N HIS A 189 -4.08 16.02 17.60
CA HIS A 189 -5.01 16.41 18.64
C HIS A 189 -4.23 16.78 19.90
N LYS A 190 -4.23 18.08 20.23
CA LYS A 190 -3.52 18.66 21.39
C LYS A 190 -4.48 19.22 22.45
N ALA A 191 -5.78 19.03 22.24
CA ALA A 191 -6.84 19.37 23.18
C ALA A 191 -7.96 18.30 23.15
N PRO A 192 -8.70 18.13 24.27
CA PRO A 192 -9.77 17.12 24.37
C PRO A 192 -11.02 17.48 23.54
N ARG A 193 -11.88 16.49 23.31
CA ARG A 193 -13.15 16.60 22.58
C ARG A 193 -13.00 17.13 21.15
N THR A 194 -11.84 16.92 20.53
CA THR A 194 -11.57 17.42 19.17
C THR A 194 -11.99 16.39 18.11
N LYS A 195 -12.35 16.85 16.92
CA LYS A 195 -12.77 15.96 15.82
C LYS A 195 -11.99 16.23 14.54
N ALA A 196 -11.58 15.17 13.84
CA ALA A 196 -10.99 15.28 12.52
C ALA A 196 -11.58 14.23 11.57
N ASN A 197 -11.97 14.67 10.37
CA ASN A 197 -12.38 13.80 9.27
C ASN A 197 -11.52 14.12 8.06
N THR A 198 -10.78 13.14 7.56
CA THR A 198 -9.83 13.33 6.48
C THR A 198 -10.13 12.37 5.33
N VAL A 199 -10.20 12.91 4.12
CA VAL A 199 -10.35 12.14 2.88
C VAL A 199 -9.32 12.61 1.86
N LEU A 200 -8.36 11.75 1.56
CA LEU A 200 -7.39 11.91 0.49
C LEU A 200 -7.73 10.93 -0.64
N LYS A 201 -7.92 11.47 -1.84
CA LYS A 201 -8.18 10.71 -3.06
C LYS A 201 -7.10 10.97 -4.09
N GLY A 202 -6.59 9.91 -4.69
CA GLY A 202 -5.53 9.96 -5.69
C GLY A 202 -5.88 9.17 -6.94
N VAL A 203 -5.51 9.65 -8.11
CA VAL A 203 -5.60 8.92 -9.38
C VAL A 203 -4.24 8.95 -10.06
N ALA A 204 -3.67 7.79 -10.35
CA ALA A 204 -2.40 7.69 -11.06
C ALA A 204 -2.56 6.99 -12.41
N GLU A 205 -2.13 7.66 -13.46
CA GLU A 205 -2.18 7.21 -14.87
C GLU A 205 -0.76 7.05 -15.45
N ASP A 206 -0.64 6.36 -16.57
CA ASP A 206 0.60 6.13 -17.29
C ASP A 206 1.68 5.45 -16.41
N THR A 207 2.82 6.10 -16.23
CA THR A 207 3.95 5.64 -15.40
C THR A 207 4.06 6.42 -14.10
N SER A 208 3.05 7.24 -13.77
CA SER A 208 3.10 8.18 -12.65
C SER A 208 3.00 7.50 -11.29
N SER A 209 3.32 8.24 -10.23
CA SER A 209 3.31 7.73 -8.86
C SER A 209 2.69 8.67 -7.83
N ILE A 210 1.90 8.13 -6.90
CA ILE A 210 1.32 8.86 -5.75
C ILE A 210 1.71 8.21 -4.43
N ARG A 211 2.12 9.00 -3.44
CA ARG A 211 2.20 8.60 -2.03
C ARG A 211 1.25 9.42 -1.20
N PHE A 212 0.46 8.77 -0.36
CA PHE A 212 -0.16 9.39 0.79
C PHE A 212 0.46 8.79 2.06
N PHE A 213 0.91 9.66 2.94
CA PHE A 213 1.29 9.32 4.30
C PHE A 213 0.40 10.13 5.22
N GLY A 214 -0.32 9.45 6.11
CA GLY A 214 -1.24 10.09 7.03
C GLY A 214 -0.99 9.61 8.44
N LYS A 215 -0.62 10.52 9.34
CA LYS A 215 -0.38 10.22 10.75
C LYS A 215 -1.40 10.92 11.64
N ILE A 216 -2.07 10.17 12.50
CA ILE A 216 -2.90 10.73 13.57
C ILE A 216 -2.12 10.62 14.88
N ILE A 217 -2.01 11.73 15.59
CA ILE A 217 -1.41 11.82 16.93
C ILE A 217 -2.48 12.33 17.89
N ILE A 218 -2.70 11.63 19.01
CA ILE A 218 -3.54 12.09 20.10
C ILE A 218 -2.74 12.07 21.40
N ASP A 219 -2.56 13.26 21.99
CA ASP A 219 -1.84 13.43 23.25
C ASP A 219 -2.62 12.84 24.44
N PRO A 220 -1.96 12.46 25.56
CA PRO A 220 -2.59 11.77 26.70
C PRO A 220 -3.84 12.48 27.28
N GLU A 221 -3.82 13.80 27.34
CA GLU A 221 -4.90 14.63 27.92
C GLU A 221 -6.07 14.89 26.94
N CYS A 222 -6.04 14.29 25.75
CA CYS A 222 -6.97 14.61 24.66
C CYS A 222 -8.15 13.64 24.54
N GLY A 223 -8.68 13.18 25.67
CA GLY A 223 -9.85 12.29 25.71
C GLY A 223 -11.08 12.85 25.01
N GLN A 224 -12.02 11.96 24.69
CA GLN A 224 -13.25 12.15 23.91
C GLN A 224 -13.02 12.69 22.49
N SER A 225 -11.80 12.59 21.97
CA SER A 225 -11.46 13.02 20.61
C SER A 225 -11.75 11.92 19.59
N ASN A 226 -12.17 12.32 18.38
CA ASN A 226 -12.48 11.39 17.30
C ASN A 226 -11.71 11.75 16.04
N SER A 227 -11.09 10.77 15.37
CA SER A 227 -10.28 11.02 14.19
C SER A 227 -10.42 9.92 13.14
N PHE A 228 -10.77 10.29 11.92
CA PHE A 228 -10.97 9.37 10.81
C PHE A 228 -10.10 9.78 9.63
N LEU A 229 -9.22 8.87 9.19
CA LEU A 229 -8.34 9.09 8.04
C LEU A 229 -8.70 8.11 6.92
N THR A 230 -9.08 8.63 5.76
CA THR A 230 -9.35 7.83 4.56
C THR A 230 -8.39 8.20 3.44
N GLU A 231 -7.63 7.24 2.96
CA GLU A 231 -6.71 7.36 1.84
C GLU A 231 -7.12 6.38 0.74
N ARG A 232 -7.53 6.89 -0.42
CA ARG A 232 -7.97 6.07 -1.55
C ARG A 232 -7.21 6.45 -2.80
N ILE A 233 -6.55 5.49 -3.42
CA ILE A 233 -5.84 5.70 -4.68
C ILE A 233 -6.37 4.75 -5.75
N LEU A 234 -6.65 5.29 -6.93
CA LEU A 234 -7.07 4.58 -8.12
C LEU A 234 -5.93 4.57 -9.15
N LEU A 235 -5.52 3.38 -9.57
CA LEU A 235 -4.56 3.19 -10.66
C LEU A 235 -5.31 2.98 -11.98
N LEU A 236 -5.02 3.82 -12.98
CA LEU A 236 -5.59 3.71 -14.32
C LEU A 236 -4.72 2.90 -15.29
N SER A 237 -3.44 2.71 -14.95
CA SER A 237 -2.49 2.00 -15.80
C SER A 237 -1.68 0.99 -14.97
N ASP A 238 -1.27 -0.11 -15.60
CA ASP A 238 -0.49 -1.17 -14.94
C ASP A 238 0.91 -0.72 -14.52
N SER A 239 1.43 0.30 -15.21
CA SER A 239 2.73 0.94 -14.94
C SER A 239 2.66 2.05 -13.89
N ALA A 240 1.46 2.50 -13.52
CA ALA A 240 1.27 3.51 -12.49
C ALA A 240 1.48 2.90 -11.11
N ARG A 241 2.01 3.71 -10.18
CA ARG A 241 2.39 3.25 -8.84
C ARG A 241 1.70 4.08 -7.78
N ALA A 242 1.38 3.46 -6.65
CA ALA A 242 0.75 4.17 -5.55
C ALA A 242 1.05 3.53 -4.21
N GLU A 243 1.14 4.35 -3.18
CA GLU A 243 1.28 3.93 -1.79
C GLU A 243 0.40 4.80 -0.89
N ALA A 244 -0.29 4.17 0.06
CA ALA A 244 -1.04 4.83 1.13
C ALA A 244 -0.56 4.25 2.46
N ILE A 245 -0.06 5.10 3.34
CA ILE A 245 0.65 4.72 4.56
C ILE A 245 -0.01 5.44 5.75
N PRO A 246 -1.04 4.83 6.36
CA PRO A 246 -1.64 5.37 7.56
C PRO A 246 -0.88 4.95 8.82
N GLU A 247 -0.68 5.89 9.74
CA GLU A 247 -0.08 5.68 11.06
C GLU A 247 -0.98 6.25 12.16
N LEU A 248 -0.99 5.57 13.32
CA LEU A 248 -1.71 6.00 14.51
C LEU A 248 -0.75 6.03 15.70
N GLU A 249 -0.74 7.13 16.42
CA GLU A 249 -0.05 7.32 17.68
C GLU A 249 -1.06 7.86 18.70
N ILE A 250 -1.68 6.95 19.44
CA ILE A 250 -2.79 7.25 20.36
C ILE A 250 -2.30 6.99 21.79
N LEU A 251 -2.23 8.04 22.60
CA LEU A 251 -1.68 7.98 23.95
C LEU A 251 -2.75 8.06 25.05
N THR A 252 -4.02 7.89 24.69
CA THR A 252 -5.17 7.94 25.59
C THR A 252 -6.23 6.92 25.18
N ASP A 253 -6.95 6.35 26.15
CA ASP A 253 -7.90 5.26 25.90
C ASP A 253 -9.32 5.75 25.54
N ASP A 254 -9.66 6.98 25.91
CA ASP A 254 -10.99 7.56 25.71
C ASP A 254 -11.11 8.23 24.34
N VAL A 255 -10.98 7.48 23.24
CA VAL A 255 -11.06 8.04 21.86
C VAL A 255 -11.70 7.07 20.87
N LYS A 256 -12.14 7.60 19.73
CA LYS A 256 -12.50 6.78 18.57
C LYS A 256 -11.67 7.20 17.37
N CYS A 257 -10.72 6.35 16.99
CA CYS A 257 -9.84 6.60 15.86
C CYS A 257 -9.84 5.42 14.90
N SER A 258 -9.83 5.71 13.61
CA SER A 258 -9.62 4.69 12.58
C SER A 258 -8.96 5.27 11.34
N HIS A 259 -8.29 4.40 10.60
CA HIS A 259 -7.82 4.70 9.26
C HIS A 259 -8.38 3.70 8.25
N ALA A 260 -8.51 4.13 7.01
CA ALA A 260 -8.87 3.31 5.88
C ALA A 260 -7.97 3.68 4.70
N ALA A 261 -7.07 2.78 4.32
CA ALA A 261 -6.18 2.95 3.18
C ALA A 261 -6.49 1.91 2.10
N SER A 262 -6.63 2.34 0.85
CA SER A 262 -6.87 1.44 -0.28
C SER A 262 -6.17 1.92 -1.54
N VAL A 263 -5.55 0.98 -2.25
CA VAL A 263 -4.99 1.18 -3.59
C VAL A 263 -5.65 0.18 -4.53
N THR A 264 -6.44 0.67 -5.47
CA THR A 264 -7.26 -0.18 -6.35
C THR A 264 -7.05 0.20 -7.82
N SER A 265 -7.64 -0.55 -8.73
CA SER A 265 -7.80 -0.18 -10.14
C SER A 265 -9.28 -0.16 -10.47
N ILE A 266 -9.68 0.49 -11.56
CA ILE A 266 -11.08 0.47 -11.97
C ILE A 266 -11.50 -0.98 -12.27
N PRO A 267 -12.53 -1.53 -11.61
CA PRO A 267 -13.08 -2.84 -11.96
C PRO A 267 -13.58 -2.84 -13.42
N GLU A 268 -13.12 -3.82 -14.21
CA GLU A 268 -13.46 -3.93 -15.63
C GLU A 268 -14.97 -4.03 -15.87
N GLU A 269 -15.71 -4.61 -14.92
CA GLU A 269 -17.18 -4.71 -14.96
C GLU A 269 -17.88 -3.34 -14.98
N HIS A 270 -17.35 -2.32 -14.28
CA HIS A 270 -17.90 -0.97 -14.32
C HIS A 270 -17.65 -0.30 -15.67
N VAL A 271 -16.44 -0.47 -16.21
CA VAL A 271 -16.08 0.05 -17.54
C VAL A 271 -16.93 -0.60 -18.62
N PHE A 272 -17.06 -1.93 -18.57
CA PHE A 272 -17.89 -2.70 -19.50
C PHE A 272 -19.36 -2.29 -19.45
N TYR A 273 -19.91 -2.11 -18.24
CA TYR A 273 -21.29 -1.65 -18.07
C TYR A 273 -21.50 -0.27 -18.71
N LEU A 274 -20.62 0.69 -18.45
CA LEU A 274 -20.70 2.03 -19.05
C LEU A 274 -20.53 1.99 -20.58
N MET A 275 -19.64 1.14 -21.08
CA MET A 275 -19.47 0.93 -22.52
C MET A 275 -20.72 0.34 -23.18
N SER A 276 -21.42 -0.58 -22.50
CA SER A 276 -22.70 -1.13 -22.99
C SER A 276 -23.81 -0.08 -23.13
N ARG A 277 -23.65 1.08 -22.47
CA ARG A 277 -24.54 2.25 -22.60
C ARG A 277 -24.09 3.23 -23.68
N GLY A 278 -23.16 2.83 -24.55
CA GLY A 278 -22.73 3.61 -25.72
C GLY A 278 -21.52 4.51 -25.47
N LEU A 279 -20.88 4.43 -24.30
CA LEU A 279 -19.64 5.17 -24.03
C LEU A 279 -18.43 4.44 -24.62
N SER A 280 -17.47 5.18 -25.16
CA SER A 280 -16.13 4.64 -25.40
C SER A 280 -15.45 4.26 -24.09
N LYS A 281 -14.47 3.34 -24.13
CA LYS A 281 -13.66 2.97 -22.96
C LYS A 281 -13.09 4.19 -22.23
N HIS A 282 -12.52 5.13 -22.98
CA HIS A 282 -11.95 6.36 -22.43
C HIS A 282 -13.01 7.24 -21.75
N GLN A 283 -14.21 7.38 -22.33
CA GLN A 283 -15.31 8.12 -21.69
C GLN A 283 -15.80 7.43 -20.42
N ALA A 284 -15.88 6.10 -20.43
CA ALA A 284 -16.28 5.32 -19.25
C ALA A 284 -15.26 5.46 -18.10
N GLU A 285 -13.96 5.30 -18.39
CA GLU A 285 -12.88 5.47 -17.41
C GLU A 285 -12.87 6.89 -16.83
N ARG A 286 -13.03 7.91 -17.68
CA ARG A 286 -13.12 9.31 -17.26
C ARG A 286 -14.29 9.54 -16.30
N LEU A 287 -15.47 9.01 -16.61
CA LEU A 287 -16.66 9.17 -15.76
C LEU A 287 -16.46 8.55 -14.37
N VAL A 288 -15.82 7.37 -14.31
CA VAL A 288 -15.46 6.73 -13.04
C VAL A 288 -14.44 7.57 -12.27
N VAL A 289 -13.44 8.12 -12.95
CA VAL A 289 -12.42 9.00 -12.34
C VAL A 289 -13.03 10.27 -11.78
N ASP A 290 -13.90 10.94 -12.55
CA ASP A 290 -14.55 12.18 -12.14
C ASP A 290 -15.40 11.96 -10.87
N GLY A 291 -16.24 10.91 -10.86
CA GLY A 291 -17.03 10.54 -9.68
C GLY A 291 -16.17 10.03 -8.51
N PHE A 292 -15.01 9.42 -8.79
CA PHE A 292 -14.08 9.04 -7.73
C PHE A 292 -13.46 10.26 -7.06
N LEU A 293 -13.00 11.24 -7.83
CA LEU A 293 -12.32 12.45 -7.33
C LEU A 293 -13.26 13.46 -6.68
N GLU A 294 -14.57 13.34 -6.87
CA GLU A 294 -15.56 14.18 -6.20
C GLU A 294 -15.41 14.11 -4.67
N LEU A 295 -15.12 15.24 -4.04
CA LEU A 295 -15.03 15.38 -2.60
C LEU A 295 -16.43 15.78 -2.14
N GLY A 296 -17.17 14.85 -1.50
CA GLY A 296 -18.55 15.09 -1.10
C GLY A 296 -18.73 16.34 -0.23
N GLU A 297 -19.92 16.94 -0.31
CA GLU A 297 -20.33 18.11 0.50
C GLU A 297 -20.40 17.83 2.01
#